data_AF-A0A841FV26-F1
#
_entry.id   AF-A0A841FV26-F1
#
_cell.length_a   1.000
_cell.length_b   1.000
_cell.length_c   1.000
_cell.angle_alpha   90.00
_cell.angle_beta   90.00
_cell.angle_gamma   90.00
#
_symmetry.space_group_name_H-M   'P 1'
#
loop_
_entity.id
_entity.type
_entity.pdbx_description
1 polymer ?
#
loop_
_entity_poly.entity_id
_entity_poly.type
_entity_poly.pdbx_seq_one_letter_code
_entity_poly.pdbx_strand_id
1 'polypeptide(L)'
;MASAKNAGAVGDRTETVNTAPDLGAILAETRRIRQEFAEHGGGPLDNSNVELVLPVGHFAGPMFTRPEAEAPESFEVRFRDGVFSLSAAEYAVWAVAHGDPESVGASPTTRAMVEDAASRAGVREPAPLFDGLAKDGLLVRTRTSGPDAEEFARRHQIRPLALGLGNTPQSLGGFQIGMPNAPRATVGYDVYHMWLFAHQAENLWGAISTIAAEAAAANLEEGDEGVRLIEDPETLLTGFLNAMPVLVSTSCVYIDRC
;
A
#
# COMPACT_ATOMS: atom_id res chain seq x y z
N MET A 1 -39.07 -58.29 31.37
CA MET A 1 -37.94 -58.71 30.50
C MET A 1 -38.49 -59.09 29.13
N ALA A 2 -38.48 -58.16 28.19
CA ALA A 2 -38.51 -58.42 26.74
C ALA A 2 -38.26 -57.08 26.05
N SER A 3 -37.14 -57.02 25.33
CA SER A 3 -36.67 -55.90 24.54
C SER A 3 -37.19 -56.06 23.11
N ALA A 4 -37.71 -55.00 22.49
CA ALA A 4 -37.91 -54.95 21.05
C ALA A 4 -37.95 -53.51 20.51
N LYS A 5 -36.90 -53.22 19.71
CA LYS A 5 -36.89 -52.47 18.45
C LYS A 5 -37.43 -51.03 18.46
N ASN A 6 -36.51 -50.07 18.41
CA ASN A 6 -36.71 -48.86 17.64
C ASN A 6 -35.58 -48.72 16.62
N ALA A 7 -35.95 -48.79 15.35
CA ALA A 7 -35.08 -48.63 14.19
C ALA A 7 -35.54 -47.40 13.42
N GLY A 8 -34.59 -46.61 12.93
CA GLY A 8 -34.83 -45.64 11.86
C GLY A 8 -34.60 -44.17 12.27
N ALA A 9 -33.38 -43.69 12.03
CA ALA A 9 -33.10 -42.58 11.12
C ALA A 9 -31.60 -42.28 11.17
N VAL A 10 -30.83 -42.97 10.33
CA VAL A 10 -29.50 -42.50 9.94
C VAL A 10 -29.77 -41.33 8.99
N GLY A 11 -29.67 -40.11 9.52
CA GLY A 11 -29.64 -38.90 8.72
C GLY A 11 -28.36 -38.91 7.90
N ASP A 12 -28.54 -39.05 6.58
CA ASP A 12 -27.53 -38.88 5.55
C ASP A 12 -26.94 -37.46 5.69
N ARG A 13 -25.78 -37.37 6.34
CA ARG A 13 -24.96 -36.15 6.30
C ARG A 13 -24.26 -36.17 4.95
N THR A 14 -24.86 -35.51 3.98
CA THR A 14 -24.15 -35.09 2.77
C THR A 14 -22.94 -34.29 3.20
N GLU A 15 -21.76 -34.91 3.09
CA GLU A 15 -20.48 -34.22 3.12
C GLU A 15 -20.51 -33.16 2.01
N THR A 16 -20.68 -31.89 2.41
CA THR A 16 -20.29 -30.77 1.56
C THR A 16 -18.78 -30.86 1.42
N VAL A 17 -18.33 -31.52 0.36
CA VAL A 17 -16.95 -31.46 -0.12
C VAL A 17 -16.69 -29.98 -0.41
N ASN A 18 -15.99 -29.31 0.50
CA ASN A 18 -15.36 -28.03 0.22
C ASN A 18 -14.29 -28.31 -0.84
N THR A 19 -14.69 -28.30 -2.11
CA THR A 19 -13.74 -28.24 -3.22
C THR A 19 -12.95 -26.96 -3.04
N ALA A 20 -11.62 -27.09 -2.95
CA ALA A 20 -10.73 -25.95 -2.98
C ALA A 20 -11.11 -25.05 -4.18
N PRO A 21 -11.12 -23.72 -4.00
CA PRO A 21 -11.47 -22.82 -5.09
C PRO A 21 -10.57 -23.09 -6.31
N ASP A 22 -11.19 -23.13 -7.49
CA ASP A 22 -10.49 -23.26 -8.77
C ASP A 22 -9.64 -21.99 -9.00
N LEU A 23 -8.35 -22.10 -8.71
CA LEU A 23 -7.39 -21.01 -8.86
C LEU A 23 -7.33 -20.52 -10.31
N GLY A 24 -7.53 -21.40 -11.29
CA GLY A 24 -7.56 -21.01 -12.71
C GLY A 24 -8.75 -20.10 -13.02
N ALA A 25 -9.93 -20.41 -12.50
CA ALA A 25 -11.11 -19.57 -12.65
C ALA A 25 -10.98 -18.21 -11.94
N ILE A 26 -10.37 -18.19 -10.75
CA ILE A 26 -10.11 -16.94 -9.99
C ILE A 26 -9.14 -16.03 -10.76
N LEU A 27 -8.07 -16.61 -11.32
CA LEU A 27 -7.10 -15.87 -12.11
C LEU A 27 -7.72 -15.36 -13.42
N ALA A 28 -8.55 -16.16 -14.10
CA ALA A 28 -9.26 -15.74 -15.32
C ALA A 28 -10.20 -14.55 -15.09
N GLU A 29 -10.99 -14.58 -14.01
CA GLU A 29 -11.90 -13.48 -13.68
C GLU A 29 -11.14 -12.21 -13.27
N THR A 30 -10.09 -12.37 -12.46
CA THR A 30 -9.13 -11.30 -12.10
C THR A 30 -8.53 -10.60 -13.32
N ARG A 31 -8.32 -11.35 -14.41
CA ARG A 31 -7.75 -10.83 -15.66
C ARG A 31 -8.74 -10.01 -16.47
N ARG A 32 -10.00 -10.45 -16.59
CA ARG A 32 -11.08 -9.66 -17.22
C ARG A 32 -11.26 -8.31 -16.53
N ILE A 33 -11.28 -8.36 -15.21
CA ILE A 33 -11.31 -7.22 -14.29
C ILE A 33 -10.22 -6.19 -14.65
N ARG A 34 -8.95 -6.58 -14.76
CA ARG A 34 -7.84 -5.65 -15.08
C ARG A 34 -8.02 -4.90 -16.40
N GLN A 35 -8.50 -5.58 -17.44
CA GLN A 35 -8.69 -4.98 -18.77
C GLN A 35 -9.69 -3.82 -18.70
N GLU A 36 -10.79 -4.00 -17.97
CA GLU A 36 -11.79 -2.96 -17.78
C GLU A 36 -11.25 -1.75 -16.98
N PHE A 37 -10.32 -1.97 -16.03
CA PHE A 37 -9.65 -0.87 -15.31
C PHE A 37 -8.76 -0.03 -16.23
N ALA A 38 -7.92 -0.68 -17.03
CA ALA A 38 -7.01 0.00 -17.94
C ALA A 38 -7.76 0.89 -18.94
N GLU A 39 -8.99 0.52 -19.28
CA GLU A 39 -9.86 1.25 -20.20
C GLU A 39 -10.68 2.37 -19.53
N HIS A 40 -10.99 2.30 -18.22
CA HIS A 40 -12.00 3.19 -17.58
C HIS A 40 -11.64 3.75 -16.19
N GLY A 41 -10.61 3.25 -15.51
CA GLY A 41 -10.29 3.58 -14.12
C GLY A 41 -9.02 4.39 -14.01
N GLY A 42 -9.14 5.68 -13.68
CA GLY A 42 -8.06 6.57 -13.21
C GLY A 42 -6.72 6.33 -13.91
N GLY A 43 -6.55 6.96 -15.08
CA GLY A 43 -5.36 6.78 -15.91
C GLY A 43 -4.07 6.85 -15.09
N PRO A 44 -3.07 6.02 -15.41
CA PRO A 44 -1.80 6.05 -14.71
C PRO A 44 -1.29 7.49 -14.70
N LEU A 45 -0.79 7.95 -13.55
CA LEU A 45 0.22 9.01 -13.56
C LEU A 45 1.18 8.64 -14.68
N ASP A 46 1.36 9.56 -15.64
CA ASP A 46 2.31 9.43 -16.73
C ASP A 46 3.53 8.63 -16.26
N ASN A 47 3.88 7.53 -16.96
CA ASN A 47 5.07 6.71 -16.69
C ASN A 47 6.38 7.52 -16.72
N SER A 48 6.30 8.84 -16.88
CA SER A 48 7.28 9.81 -16.43
C SER A 48 7.98 9.40 -15.13
N ASN A 49 9.30 9.49 -15.20
CA ASN A 49 10.20 9.31 -14.08
C ASN A 49 10.11 10.55 -13.16
N VAL A 50 9.23 10.51 -12.16
CA VAL A 50 8.95 11.65 -11.27
C VAL A 50 9.62 11.46 -9.92
N GLU A 51 10.13 12.54 -9.36
CA GLU A 51 10.65 12.57 -8.00
C GLU A 51 9.51 12.53 -6.96
N LEU A 52 9.66 11.68 -5.95
CA LEU A 52 8.76 11.54 -4.81
C LEU A 52 9.49 11.89 -3.51
N VAL A 53 8.83 12.63 -2.63
CA VAL A 53 9.12 12.65 -1.19
C VAL A 53 8.10 11.74 -0.52
N LEU A 54 8.59 10.76 0.23
CA LEU A 54 7.76 9.84 1.00
C LEU A 54 8.13 9.90 2.49
N PRO A 55 7.15 9.98 3.40
CA PRO A 55 7.37 9.81 4.82
C PRO A 55 7.60 8.34 5.16
N VAL A 56 8.54 8.10 6.08
CA VAL A 56 8.87 6.77 6.58
C VAL A 56 8.56 6.70 8.06
N GLY A 57 8.02 5.56 8.48
CA GLY A 57 7.57 5.28 9.84
C GLY A 57 6.05 5.28 9.99
N HIS A 58 5.59 4.78 11.14
CA HIS A 58 4.18 4.72 11.52
C HIS A 58 3.92 5.66 12.70
N PHE A 59 2.99 6.59 12.54
CA PHE A 59 2.62 7.51 13.62
C PHE A 59 2.02 6.74 14.81
N ALA A 60 2.67 6.83 15.96
CA ALA A 60 2.28 6.17 17.20
C ALA A 60 1.47 7.09 18.14
N GLY A 61 1.31 8.36 17.78
CA GLY A 61 0.49 9.32 18.50
C GLY A 61 1.29 10.41 19.21
N PRO A 62 0.60 11.41 19.77
CA PRO A 62 1.20 12.41 20.65
C PRO A 62 1.58 11.79 22.00
N MET A 63 2.68 12.24 22.57
CA MET A 63 3.13 11.86 23.91
C MET A 63 2.90 13.01 24.90
N PHE A 64 2.26 12.68 26.02
CA PHE A 64 2.05 13.57 27.16
C PHE A 64 2.81 13.02 28.37
N THR A 65 3.77 13.77 28.91
CA THR A 65 4.55 13.33 30.08
C THR A 65 4.03 13.88 31.40
N ARG A 66 3.10 14.85 31.35
CA ARG A 66 2.54 15.53 32.53
C ARG A 66 1.03 15.70 32.39
N PRO A 67 0.25 15.51 33.47
CA PRO A 67 -1.21 15.67 33.44
C PRO A 67 -1.70 17.07 33.07
N GLU A 68 -0.92 18.11 33.36
CA GLU A 68 -1.30 19.52 33.16
C GLU A 68 -0.85 20.09 31.81
N ALA A 69 -0.24 19.27 30.94
CA ALA A 69 0.26 19.73 29.65
C ALA A 69 -0.90 20.06 28.69
N GLU A 70 -0.92 21.30 28.18
CA GLU A 70 -1.93 21.77 27.21
C GLU A 70 -1.63 21.35 25.76
N ALA A 71 -0.40 20.88 25.50
CA ALA A 71 0.04 20.40 24.20
C ALA A 71 1.00 19.19 24.37
N PRO A 72 1.11 18.30 23.37
CA PRO A 72 2.06 17.19 23.41
C PRO A 72 3.50 17.68 23.54
N GLU A 73 4.30 17.02 24.37
CA GLU A 73 5.75 17.28 24.41
C GLU A 73 6.48 16.72 23.18
N SER A 74 5.97 15.62 22.62
CA SER A 74 6.49 15.02 21.39
C SER A 74 5.42 14.27 20.61
N PHE A 75 5.75 13.94 19.36
CA PHE A 75 4.96 13.13 18.46
C PHE A 75 5.79 11.90 18.08
N GLU A 76 5.29 10.73 18.43
CA GLU A 76 6.06 9.50 18.29
C GLU A 76 5.84 8.86 16.92
N VAL A 77 6.94 8.53 16.25
CA VAL A 77 6.94 7.79 14.97
C VAL A 77 7.71 6.49 15.18
N ARG A 78 7.00 5.35 15.12
CA ARG A 78 7.64 4.03 15.15
C ARG A 78 8.35 3.80 13.83
N PHE A 79 9.58 3.35 13.92
CA PHE A 79 10.46 3.12 12.78
C PHE A 79 11.36 1.92 13.09
N ARG A 80 11.28 0.87 12.26
CA ARG A 80 11.93 -0.42 12.52
C ARG A 80 11.61 -0.94 13.94
N ASP A 81 12.63 -1.15 14.76
CA ASP A 81 12.60 -1.59 16.15
C ASP A 81 12.63 -0.44 17.16
N GLY A 82 12.60 0.82 16.69
CA GLY A 82 12.68 2.02 17.52
C GLY A 82 11.49 2.98 17.37
N VAL A 83 11.58 4.08 18.12
CA VAL A 83 10.63 5.19 18.09
C VAL A 83 11.42 6.50 18.03
N PHE A 84 11.05 7.38 17.11
CA PHE A 84 11.55 8.75 17.03
C PHE A 84 10.53 9.71 17.65
N SER A 85 10.99 10.50 18.61
CA SER A 85 10.18 11.55 19.23
C SER A 85 10.42 12.86 18.48
N LEU A 86 9.41 13.30 17.73
CA LEU A 86 9.46 14.54 16.95
C LEU A 86 8.92 15.71 17.77
N SER A 87 9.57 16.87 17.64
CA SER A 87 8.96 18.14 18.05
C SER A 87 7.74 18.45 17.18
N ALA A 88 6.90 19.39 17.62
CA ALA A 88 5.72 19.82 16.85
C ALA A 88 6.08 20.32 15.43
N ALA A 89 7.22 21.00 15.27
CA ALA A 89 7.65 21.53 13.98
C ALA A 89 8.17 20.42 13.04
N GLU A 90 8.95 19.47 13.57
CA GLU A 90 9.40 18.29 12.82
C GLU A 90 8.22 17.41 12.42
N TYR A 91 7.29 17.18 13.34
CA TYR A 91 6.06 16.45 13.06
C TYR A 91 5.25 17.13 11.97
N ALA A 92 5.09 18.46 11.98
CA ALA A 92 4.37 19.16 10.93
C ALA A 92 5.00 18.94 9.55
N VAL A 93 6.33 19.00 9.43
CA VAL A 93 7.05 18.71 8.17
C VAL A 93 6.86 17.25 7.73
N TRP A 94 6.97 16.30 8.66
CA TRP A 94 6.75 14.87 8.38
C TRP A 94 5.29 14.57 8.00
N ALA A 95 4.32 15.21 8.67
CA ALA A 95 2.89 15.01 8.44
C ALA A 95 2.49 15.52 7.06
N VAL A 96 2.88 16.75 6.66
CA VAL A 96 2.53 17.28 5.33
C VAL A 96 3.23 16.54 4.19
N ALA A 97 4.32 15.81 4.46
CA ALA A 97 4.96 14.95 3.47
C ALA A 97 4.10 13.73 3.06
N HIS A 98 3.06 13.38 3.84
CA HIS A 98 2.07 12.38 3.40
C HIS A 98 1.27 12.85 2.18
N GLY A 99 1.24 14.16 1.92
CA GLY A 99 0.41 14.75 0.88
C GLY A 99 -1.05 14.87 1.29
N ASP A 100 -1.82 15.56 0.46
CA ASP A 100 -3.26 15.70 0.61
C ASP A 100 -3.97 14.61 -0.24
N PRO A 101 -4.78 13.72 0.36
CA PRO A 101 -5.49 12.67 -0.36
C PRO A 101 -6.32 13.16 -1.56
N GLU A 102 -6.84 14.39 -1.51
CA GLU A 102 -7.68 14.94 -2.58
C GLU A 102 -6.88 15.38 -3.81
N SER A 103 -5.60 15.70 -3.64
CA SER A 103 -4.76 16.29 -4.70
C SER A 103 -3.51 15.49 -5.04
N VAL A 104 -3.05 14.58 -4.18
CA VAL A 104 -1.79 13.85 -4.35
C VAL A 104 -1.79 12.91 -5.57
N GLY A 105 -2.97 12.45 -5.99
CA GLY A 105 -3.13 11.64 -7.20
C GLY A 105 -2.90 12.43 -8.50
N ALA A 106 -2.88 13.76 -8.46
CA ALA A 106 -2.67 14.62 -9.63
C ALA A 106 -1.25 15.21 -9.70
N SER A 107 -0.55 15.29 -8.57
CA SER A 107 0.80 15.88 -8.49
C SER A 107 1.61 15.21 -7.40
N PRO A 108 2.74 14.58 -7.74
CA PRO A 108 3.61 13.98 -6.75
C PRO A 108 4.12 14.95 -5.69
N THR A 109 4.19 14.51 -4.45
CA THR A 109 4.72 15.31 -3.33
C THR A 109 6.22 15.56 -3.54
N THR A 110 6.59 16.80 -3.86
CA THR A 110 7.99 17.23 -3.98
C THR A 110 8.48 17.93 -2.70
N ARG A 111 9.80 18.07 -2.54
CA ARG A 111 10.39 18.84 -1.41
C ARG A 111 9.82 20.25 -1.30
N ALA A 112 9.71 20.96 -2.43
CA ALA A 112 9.19 22.32 -2.45
C ALA A 112 7.74 22.39 -1.93
N MET A 113 6.91 21.39 -2.30
CA MET A 113 5.53 21.31 -1.82
C MET A 113 5.47 21.02 -0.31
N VAL A 114 6.35 20.17 0.21
CA VAL A 114 6.45 19.89 1.66
C VAL A 114 6.86 21.14 2.43
N GLU A 115 7.89 21.86 1.97
CA GLU A 115 8.37 23.08 2.62
C GLU A 115 7.30 24.20 2.61
N ASP A 116 6.62 24.38 1.48
CA ASP A 116 5.54 25.35 1.32
C ASP A 116 4.31 25.00 2.18
N ALA A 117 3.89 23.73 2.21
CA ALA A 117 2.81 23.25 3.07
C ALA A 117 3.16 23.42 4.56
N ALA A 118 4.38 23.08 4.97
CA ALA A 118 4.84 23.27 6.34
C ALA A 118 4.88 24.75 6.73
N SER A 119 5.32 25.63 5.83
CA SER A 119 5.31 27.09 6.06
C SER A 119 3.88 27.60 6.29
N ARG A 120 2.91 27.16 5.48
CA ARG A 120 1.48 27.50 5.69
C ARG A 120 0.93 26.95 7.01
N ALA A 121 1.45 25.83 7.48
CA ALA A 121 1.11 25.25 8.79
C ALA A 121 1.81 25.97 9.97
N GLY A 122 2.56 27.05 9.72
CA GLY A 122 3.20 27.87 10.75
C GLY A 122 4.61 27.41 11.14
N VAL A 123 5.21 26.47 10.42
CA VAL A 123 6.61 26.06 10.64
C VAL A 123 7.55 27.17 10.17
N ARG A 124 8.38 27.68 11.09
CA ARG A 124 9.47 28.60 10.75
C ARG A 124 10.64 27.79 10.21
N GLU A 125 11.17 28.18 9.06
CA GLU A 125 12.36 27.56 8.43
C GLU A 125 12.20 26.03 8.23
N PRO A 126 11.27 25.58 7.37
CA PRO A 126 11.03 24.15 7.16
C PRO A 126 12.18 23.41 6.48
N ALA A 127 13.04 24.09 5.71
CA ALA A 127 14.11 23.45 4.95
C ALA A 127 15.15 22.71 5.83
N PRO A 128 15.73 23.34 6.88
CA PRO A 128 16.59 22.62 7.83
C PRO A 128 15.93 21.42 8.52
N LEU A 129 14.63 21.53 8.84
CA LEU A 129 13.87 20.42 9.46
C LEU A 129 13.67 19.27 8.48
N PHE A 130 13.34 19.57 7.23
CA PHE A 130 13.29 18.58 6.15
C PHE A 130 14.63 17.85 6.02
N ASP A 131 15.74 18.58 5.98
CA ASP A 131 17.07 18.00 5.84
C ASP A 131 17.45 17.11 7.03
N GLY A 132 17.06 17.51 8.26
CA GLY A 132 17.21 16.68 9.46
C GLY A 132 16.41 15.38 9.36
N LEU A 133 15.12 15.46 9.06
CA LEU A 133 14.25 14.29 8.89
C LEU A 133 14.72 13.36 7.77
N ALA A 134 15.22 13.90 6.67
CA ALA A 134 15.77 13.12 5.56
C ALA A 134 17.07 12.40 5.96
N LYS A 135 17.94 13.09 6.71
CA LYS A 135 19.18 12.52 7.26
C LYS A 135 18.89 11.37 8.23
N ASP A 136 17.92 11.55 9.13
CA ASP A 136 17.53 10.53 10.10
C ASP A 136 16.72 9.41 9.45
N GLY A 137 16.14 9.68 8.28
CA GLY A 137 15.48 8.70 7.45
C GLY A 137 13.97 8.62 7.58
N LEU A 138 13.38 9.59 8.26
CA LEU A 138 11.93 9.75 8.41
C LEU A 138 11.31 10.38 7.16
N LEU A 139 12.13 10.96 6.28
CA LEU A 139 11.76 11.33 4.92
C LEU A 139 12.73 10.67 3.94
N VAL A 140 12.22 10.21 2.80
CA VAL A 140 13.05 9.67 1.72
C VAL A 140 12.66 10.31 0.40
N ARG A 141 13.68 10.61 -0.41
CA ARG A 141 13.53 11.03 -1.80
C ARG A 141 13.81 9.83 -2.69
N THR A 142 12.94 9.56 -3.63
CA THR A 142 13.13 8.53 -4.65
C THR A 142 12.53 9.01 -5.97
N ARG A 143 12.67 8.20 -7.01
CA ARG A 143 11.94 8.39 -8.25
C ARG A 143 11.01 7.21 -8.50
N THR A 144 10.03 7.41 -9.38
CA THR A 144 9.07 6.35 -9.72
C THR A 144 9.69 5.24 -10.58
N SER A 145 10.81 5.48 -11.26
CA SER A 145 11.49 4.45 -12.07
C SER A 145 13.02 4.60 -12.06
N GLY A 146 13.70 3.59 -12.60
CA GLY A 146 15.16 3.55 -12.74
C GLY A 146 15.92 3.21 -11.45
N PRO A 147 17.23 3.45 -11.41
CA PRO A 147 18.09 2.98 -10.32
C PRO A 147 17.71 3.49 -8.93
N ASP A 148 17.24 4.75 -8.82
CA ASP A 148 16.83 5.34 -7.54
C ASP A 148 15.57 4.65 -6.97
N ALA A 149 14.67 4.20 -7.86
CA ALA A 149 13.47 3.44 -7.48
C ALA A 149 13.85 2.07 -6.94
N GLU A 150 14.76 1.37 -7.62
CA GLU A 150 15.26 0.07 -7.19
C GLU A 150 16.02 0.17 -5.86
N GLU A 151 16.90 1.17 -5.70
CA GLU A 151 17.62 1.42 -4.46
C GLU A 151 16.66 1.67 -3.29
N PHE A 152 15.61 2.47 -3.52
CA PHE A 152 14.54 2.66 -2.54
C PHE A 152 13.87 1.32 -2.20
N ALA A 153 13.47 0.53 -3.19
CA ALA A 153 12.76 -0.72 -3.01
C ALA A 153 13.59 -1.77 -2.25
N ARG A 154 14.92 -1.77 -2.41
CA ARG A 154 15.83 -2.66 -1.68
C ARG A 154 16.01 -2.28 -0.20
N ARG A 155 15.77 -1.03 0.16
CA ARG A 155 16.01 -0.50 1.53
C ARG A 155 14.77 -0.37 2.38
N HIS A 156 13.58 -0.46 1.79
CA HIS A 156 12.33 -0.19 2.47
C HIS A 156 11.36 -1.36 2.36
N GLN A 157 10.53 -1.51 3.38
CA GLN A 157 9.40 -2.43 3.43
C GLN A 157 8.10 -1.63 3.33
N ILE A 158 7.07 -2.26 2.78
CA ILE A 158 5.72 -1.70 2.75
C ILE A 158 4.84 -2.47 3.71
N ARG A 159 4.10 -1.73 4.54
CA ARG A 159 3.28 -2.30 5.60
C ARG A 159 1.83 -1.82 5.42
N PRO A 160 0.91 -2.71 5.05
CA PRO A 160 -0.51 -2.40 4.95
C PRO A 160 -1.10 -2.00 6.31
N LEU A 161 -1.98 -0.99 6.29
CA LEU A 161 -2.71 -0.51 7.49
C LEU A 161 -4.22 -0.65 7.39
N ALA A 162 -4.74 -0.79 6.17
CA ALA A 162 -6.17 -0.82 5.88
C ALA A 162 -6.65 -2.23 5.52
N LEU A 163 -7.97 -2.39 5.35
CA LEU A 163 -8.57 -3.64 4.89
C LEU A 163 -8.67 -3.65 3.37
N GLY A 164 -8.47 -4.83 2.79
CA GLY A 164 -8.76 -5.09 1.38
C GLY A 164 -10.26 -5.28 1.23
N LEU A 165 -10.91 -4.41 0.46
CA LEU A 165 -12.36 -4.45 0.24
C LEU A 165 -12.72 -5.19 -1.07
N GLY A 166 -11.73 -5.54 -1.88
CA GLY A 166 -11.92 -6.17 -3.18
C GLY A 166 -12.49 -5.20 -4.21
N ASN A 167 -13.09 -5.72 -5.26
CA ASN A 167 -13.73 -4.95 -6.31
C ASN A 167 -15.26 -4.97 -6.17
N THR A 168 -15.96 -4.34 -7.11
CA THR A 168 -17.42 -4.35 -7.16
C THR A 168 -17.93 -4.80 -8.52
N PRO A 169 -19.19 -5.27 -8.65
CA PRO A 169 -19.76 -5.58 -9.95
C PRO A 169 -19.80 -4.38 -10.91
N GLN A 170 -19.76 -3.15 -10.40
CA GLN A 170 -19.75 -1.91 -11.20
C GLN A 170 -18.34 -1.44 -11.58
N SER A 171 -17.32 -1.90 -10.85
CA SER A 171 -15.93 -1.54 -11.05
C SER A 171 -15.09 -2.78 -10.84
N LEU A 172 -15.18 -3.68 -11.82
CA LEU A 172 -14.50 -4.96 -11.78
C LEU A 172 -12.99 -4.74 -11.71
N GLY A 173 -12.47 -3.82 -12.51
CA GLY A 173 -11.09 -3.35 -12.54
C GLY A 173 -10.52 -2.69 -11.30
N GLY A 174 -11.36 -2.02 -10.52
CA GLY A 174 -10.93 -1.18 -9.41
C GLY A 174 -11.04 -1.93 -8.10
N PHE A 175 -9.89 -2.18 -7.46
CA PHE A 175 -9.82 -2.79 -6.15
C PHE A 175 -9.72 -1.73 -5.07
N GLN A 176 -10.62 -1.82 -4.10
CA GLN A 176 -10.77 -0.85 -3.02
C GLN A 176 -9.97 -1.28 -1.79
N ILE A 177 -9.34 -0.29 -1.16
CA ILE A 177 -8.60 -0.43 0.11
C ILE A 177 -9.16 0.62 1.08
N GLY A 178 -9.43 0.23 2.32
CA GLY A 178 -9.94 1.17 3.33
C GLY A 178 -10.60 0.50 4.52
N MET A 179 -11.68 1.10 5.01
CA MET A 179 -12.53 0.57 6.07
C MET A 179 -13.89 0.14 5.49
N PRO A 180 -14.63 -0.78 6.14
CA PRO A 180 -15.99 -1.11 5.72
C PRO A 180 -16.85 0.14 5.63
N ASN A 181 -17.50 0.35 4.48
CA ASN A 181 -18.32 1.53 4.16
C ASN A 181 -17.55 2.87 4.02
N ALA A 182 -16.22 2.84 4.06
CA ALA A 182 -15.36 4.01 3.85
C ALA A 182 -14.11 3.60 3.05
N PRO A 183 -14.26 3.27 1.75
CA PRO A 183 -13.12 3.04 0.86
C PRO A 183 -12.27 4.32 0.80
N ARG A 184 -10.95 4.16 0.84
CA ARG A 184 -10.00 5.28 0.89
C ARG A 184 -9.14 5.38 -0.37
N ALA A 185 -8.80 4.25 -0.98
CA ALA A 185 -8.10 4.18 -2.25
C ALA A 185 -8.76 3.16 -3.16
N THR A 186 -8.70 3.42 -4.47
CA THR A 186 -9.04 2.43 -5.52
C THR A 186 -7.82 2.30 -6.42
N VAL A 187 -7.36 1.08 -6.62
CA VAL A 187 -6.15 0.78 -7.40
C VAL A 187 -6.40 -0.38 -8.38
N GLY A 188 -5.55 -0.50 -9.40
CA GLY A 188 -5.54 -1.67 -10.26
C GLY A 188 -5.05 -2.92 -9.51
N TYR A 189 -5.34 -4.09 -10.06
CA TYR A 189 -5.02 -5.36 -9.39
C TYR A 189 -3.53 -5.50 -9.05
N ASP A 190 -2.59 -5.14 -9.92
CA ASP A 190 -1.15 -5.34 -9.65
C ASP A 190 -0.72 -4.62 -8.37
N VAL A 191 -1.16 -3.37 -8.22
CA VAL A 191 -0.93 -2.56 -7.02
C VAL A 191 -1.65 -3.16 -5.82
N TYR A 192 -2.89 -3.61 -5.97
CA TYR A 192 -3.65 -4.26 -4.89
C TYR A 192 -2.98 -5.56 -4.41
N HIS A 193 -2.50 -6.38 -5.34
CA HIS A 193 -1.82 -7.64 -5.05
C HIS A 193 -0.48 -7.39 -4.34
N MET A 194 0.28 -6.41 -4.84
CA MET A 194 1.50 -5.94 -4.19
C MET A 194 1.22 -5.45 -2.77
N TRP A 195 0.22 -4.58 -2.61
CA TRP A 195 -0.20 -4.07 -1.31
C TRP A 195 -0.56 -5.21 -0.35
N LEU A 196 -1.31 -6.21 -0.81
CA LEU A 196 -1.75 -7.33 0.02
C LEU A 196 -0.58 -8.16 0.56
N PHE A 197 0.45 -8.41 -0.26
CA PHE A 197 1.53 -9.36 0.06
C PHE A 197 2.89 -8.75 0.38
N ALA A 198 3.11 -7.45 0.14
CA ALA A 198 4.43 -6.82 0.29
C ALA A 198 5.04 -6.97 1.71
N HIS A 199 4.19 -7.08 2.73
CA HIS A 199 4.61 -7.24 4.12
C HIS A 199 5.31 -8.57 4.43
N GLN A 200 5.21 -9.57 3.54
CA GLN A 200 5.80 -10.89 3.69
C GLN A 200 7.28 -10.93 3.28
N ALA A 201 7.72 -9.97 2.46
CA ALA A 201 9.10 -9.89 2.01
C ALA A 201 9.96 -9.05 2.98
N GLU A 202 11.27 -9.30 2.95
CA GLU A 202 12.24 -8.51 3.73
C GLU A 202 12.39 -7.08 3.23
N ASN A 203 12.04 -6.79 1.97
CA ASN A 203 12.04 -5.46 1.36
C ASN A 203 11.09 -5.43 0.16
N LEU A 204 10.73 -4.24 -0.30
CA LEU A 204 9.82 -4.05 -1.43
C LEU A 204 10.36 -4.68 -2.71
N TRP A 205 11.67 -4.64 -2.96
CA TRP A 205 12.25 -5.29 -4.14
C TRP A 205 12.05 -6.81 -4.11
N GLY A 206 12.18 -7.44 -2.95
CA GLY A 206 11.89 -8.86 -2.74
C GLY A 206 10.43 -9.18 -3.07
N ALA A 207 9.48 -8.37 -2.56
CA ALA A 207 8.06 -8.53 -2.87
C ALA A 207 7.77 -8.40 -4.37
N ILE A 208 8.35 -7.38 -5.01
CA ILE A 208 8.26 -7.14 -6.46
C ILE A 208 8.80 -8.34 -7.25
N SER A 209 9.97 -8.85 -6.88
CA SER A 209 10.61 -9.97 -7.56
C SER A 209 9.79 -11.26 -7.42
N THR A 210 9.22 -11.51 -6.25
CA THR A 210 8.35 -12.67 -6.02
C THR A 210 7.09 -12.60 -6.86
N ILE A 211 6.38 -11.46 -6.82
CA ILE A 211 5.13 -11.29 -7.58
C ILE A 211 5.38 -11.31 -9.09
N ALA A 212 6.50 -10.74 -9.56
CA ALA A 212 6.91 -10.83 -10.97
C ALA A 212 7.12 -12.28 -11.42
N ALA A 213 7.79 -13.10 -10.60
CA ALA A 213 8.03 -14.51 -10.91
C ALA A 213 6.72 -15.34 -10.92
N GLU A 214 5.81 -15.06 -9.99
CA GLU A 214 4.47 -15.66 -9.97
C GLU A 214 3.66 -15.28 -11.22
N ALA A 215 3.72 -14.01 -11.62
CA ALA A 215 3.09 -13.52 -12.84
C ALA A 215 3.65 -14.21 -14.09
N ALA A 216 4.98 -14.36 -14.20
CA ALA A 216 5.62 -15.06 -15.31
C ALA A 216 5.17 -16.54 -15.39
N ALA A 217 5.11 -17.23 -14.25
CA ALA A 217 4.65 -18.61 -14.20
C ALA A 217 3.19 -18.74 -14.66
N ALA A 218 2.30 -17.88 -14.16
CA ALA A 218 0.89 -17.88 -14.54
C ALA A 218 0.68 -17.53 -16.02
N ASN A 219 1.48 -16.63 -16.59
CA ASN A 219 1.42 -16.29 -18.02
C ASN A 219 1.78 -17.48 -18.93
N LEU A 220 2.70 -18.36 -18.49
CA LEU A 220 3.10 -19.55 -19.26
C LEU A 220 2.01 -20.62 -19.30
N GLU A 221 1.21 -20.75 -18.24
CA GLU A 221 0.15 -21.77 -18.15
C GLU A 221 -1.03 -21.49 -19.10
N GLU A 222 -1.24 -20.24 -19.51
CA GLU A 222 -2.44 -19.84 -20.28
C GLU A 222 -2.27 -19.71 -21.79
N GLY A 223 -1.03 -19.61 -22.27
CA GLY A 223 -0.75 -19.38 -23.69
C GLY A 223 -1.12 -17.96 -24.17
N ASP A 224 -1.21 -17.78 -25.49
CA ASP A 224 -1.23 -16.45 -26.13
C ASP A 224 -2.61 -15.76 -26.20
N GLU A 225 -3.70 -16.42 -25.78
CA GLU A 225 -5.07 -15.88 -25.87
C GLU A 225 -5.54 -15.15 -24.58
N GLY A 226 -4.73 -15.15 -23.52
CA GLY A 226 -5.04 -14.53 -22.22
C GLY A 226 -4.46 -13.12 -22.04
N VAL A 227 -5.05 -12.34 -21.12
CA VAL A 227 -4.48 -11.06 -20.66
C VAL A 227 -3.18 -11.36 -19.90
N ARG A 228 -2.05 -10.79 -20.33
CA ARG A 228 -0.77 -11.02 -19.64
C ARG A 228 -0.66 -10.21 -18.35
N LEU A 229 -0.31 -10.89 -17.27
CA LEU A 229 0.11 -10.24 -16.02
C LEU A 229 1.46 -9.55 -16.24
N ILE A 230 1.72 -8.46 -15.50
CA ILE A 230 3.01 -7.77 -15.58
C ILE A 230 4.06 -8.65 -14.89
N GLU A 231 4.96 -9.20 -15.70
CA GLU A 231 6.06 -10.06 -15.24
C GLU A 231 7.40 -9.32 -15.14
N ASP A 232 7.48 -8.10 -15.67
CA ASP A 232 8.67 -7.25 -15.55
C ASP A 232 8.72 -6.55 -14.17
N PRO A 233 9.74 -6.83 -13.34
CA PRO A 233 9.88 -6.22 -12.02
C PRO A 233 9.94 -4.69 -12.04
N GLU A 234 10.61 -4.11 -13.03
CA GLU A 234 10.77 -2.65 -13.13
C GLU A 234 9.43 -1.95 -13.44
N THR A 235 8.65 -2.54 -14.34
CA THR A 235 7.29 -2.07 -14.65
C THR A 235 6.37 -2.18 -13.43
N LEU A 236 6.41 -3.31 -12.70
CA LEU A 236 5.65 -3.47 -11.45
C LEU A 236 6.05 -2.44 -10.39
N LEU A 237 7.36 -2.22 -10.20
CA LEU A 237 7.86 -1.25 -9.24
C LEU A 237 7.41 0.16 -9.61
N THR A 238 7.48 0.52 -10.90
CA THR A 238 7.04 1.81 -11.40
C THR A 238 5.55 2.03 -11.14
N GLY A 239 4.72 1.04 -11.49
CA GLY A 239 3.28 1.11 -11.22
C GLY A 239 2.96 1.23 -9.73
N PHE A 240 3.69 0.51 -8.87
CA PHE A 240 3.49 0.58 -7.43
C PHE A 240 3.92 1.92 -6.83
N LEU A 241 5.09 2.45 -7.21
CA LEU A 241 5.57 3.76 -6.75
C LEU A 241 4.70 4.91 -7.23
N ASN A 242 4.10 4.80 -8.42
CA ASN A 242 3.09 5.76 -8.88
C ASN A 242 1.84 5.77 -7.98
N ALA A 243 1.46 4.63 -7.38
CA ALA A 243 0.32 4.55 -6.47
C ALA A 243 0.67 4.94 -5.01
N MET A 244 1.95 4.92 -4.63
CA MET A 244 2.40 5.16 -3.26
C MET A 244 1.90 6.48 -2.65
N PRO A 245 1.90 7.64 -3.35
CA PRO A 245 1.43 8.88 -2.76
C PRO A 245 -0.05 8.81 -2.31
N VAL A 246 -0.91 8.17 -3.09
CA VAL A 246 -2.31 7.93 -2.71
C VAL A 246 -2.39 6.96 -1.53
N LEU A 247 -1.64 5.85 -1.57
CA LEU A 247 -1.67 4.85 -0.50
C LEU A 247 -1.16 5.39 0.85
N VAL A 248 -0.14 6.25 0.83
CA VAL A 248 0.43 6.87 2.02
C VAL A 248 -0.49 7.96 2.57
N SER A 249 -0.94 8.90 1.73
CA SER A 249 -1.83 9.99 2.16
C SER A 249 -3.13 9.49 2.79
N THR A 250 -3.66 8.37 2.31
CA THR A 250 -4.91 7.76 2.81
C THR A 250 -4.70 6.79 3.97
N SER A 251 -3.47 6.67 4.47
CA SER A 251 -3.08 5.71 5.52
C SER A 251 -3.45 4.27 5.16
N CYS A 252 -3.37 3.89 3.88
CA CYS A 252 -3.52 2.51 3.43
C CYS A 252 -2.21 1.73 3.60
N VAL A 253 -1.07 2.43 3.62
CA VAL A 253 0.26 1.90 3.92
C VAL A 253 1.06 2.85 4.78
N TYR A 254 2.08 2.33 5.46
CA TYR A 254 3.27 3.10 5.82
C TYR A 254 4.52 2.40 5.28
N ILE A 255 5.60 3.18 5.18
CA ILE A 255 6.91 2.69 4.75
C ILE A 255 7.75 2.42 5.99
N ASP A 256 8.41 1.27 6.05
CA ASP A 256 9.39 0.94 7.09
C ASP A 256 10.78 0.72 6.45
N ARG A 257 11.83 0.69 7.26
CA ARG A 257 13.17 0.28 6.81
C ARG A 257 13.43 -1.19 7.10
N CYS A 258 14.34 -1.77 6.31
CA CYS A 258 14.86 -3.13 6.50
C CYS A 258 16.05 -3.11 7.47
#